data_AF-A0A364NNW6-F1
#
_entry.id   AF-A0A364NNW6-F1
#
_cell.length_a   1.000
_cell.length_b   1.000
_cell.length_c   1.000
_cell.angle_alpha   90.00
_cell.angle_beta   90.00
_cell.angle_gamma   90.00
#
_symmetry.space_group_name_H-M   'P 1'
#
loop_
_entity.id
_entity.type
_entity.pdbx_description
1 polymer ?
#
loop_
_entity_poly.entity_id
_entity_poly.type
_entity_poly.pdbx_seq_one_letter_code
_entity_poly.pdbx_strand_id
1 'polypeptide(L)'
;MSKVKLDGYLNKHISEICGVGYNKNSDNHCAHFVSHVLGLNFGYTCGMMVHSSQSAGSIRVQEIFPKCKQVGSWDTLNDSLECGLVFITRASNVNIQDKTMLNVPRKHVGIFYGKDIKKVWHYSNSRNRVVSQSIEEFSYHYRAPDNALFWGSFPEGIRL
;
A
#
# COMPACT_ATOMS: atom_id res chain seq x y z
N MET A 1 11.53 -5.26 8.32
CA MET A 1 11.26 -3.85 8.03
C MET A 1 11.42 -3.12 9.35
N SER A 2 12.00 -1.93 9.39
CA SER A 2 12.07 -1.14 10.63
C SER A 2 11.34 0.20 10.46
N LYS A 3 10.84 0.75 11.55
CA LYS A 3 10.27 2.10 11.58
C LYS A 3 11.24 3.13 11.01
N VAL A 4 12.53 3.04 11.35
CA VAL A 4 13.58 3.94 10.84
C VAL A 4 13.66 3.92 9.31
N LYS A 5 13.56 2.73 8.69
CA LYS A 5 13.55 2.62 7.23
C LYS A 5 12.32 3.31 6.60
N LEU A 6 11.14 3.15 7.21
CA LEU A 6 9.91 3.79 6.73
C LEU A 6 9.92 5.32 6.92
N ASP A 7 10.44 5.79 8.06
CA ASP A 7 10.59 7.22 8.35
C ASP A 7 11.52 7.92 7.35
N GLY A 8 12.52 7.21 6.82
CA GLY A 8 13.40 7.70 5.76
C GLY A 8 12.69 8.01 4.42
N TYR A 9 11.41 7.67 4.28
CA TYR A 9 10.60 8.05 3.13
C TYR A 9 9.68 9.25 3.39
N LEU A 10 9.50 9.69 4.64
CA LEU A 10 8.57 10.77 4.96
C LEU A 10 8.86 12.03 4.16
N ASN A 11 7.79 12.68 3.71
CA ASN A 11 7.79 13.88 2.87
C ASN A 11 8.40 13.71 1.48
N LYS A 12 8.92 12.54 1.10
CA LYS A 12 9.44 12.31 -0.25
C LYS A 12 8.31 12.29 -1.27
N HIS A 13 8.56 12.95 -2.38
CA HIS A 13 7.77 12.82 -3.59
C HIS A 13 8.11 11.49 -4.29
N ILE A 14 7.19 10.97 -5.12
CA ILE A 14 7.41 9.67 -5.78
C ILE A 14 8.58 9.70 -6.76
N SER A 15 8.93 10.87 -7.31
CA SER A 15 10.10 11.03 -8.19
C SER A 15 11.44 10.75 -7.47
N GLU A 16 11.48 10.89 -6.15
CA GLU A 16 12.67 10.57 -5.34
C GLU A 16 12.77 9.08 -4.99
N ILE A 17 11.73 8.32 -5.29
CA ILE A 17 11.58 6.89 -4.95
C ILE A 17 11.62 6.04 -6.22
N CYS A 18 10.96 6.50 -7.28
CA CYS A 18 10.85 5.83 -8.56
C CYS A 18 11.92 6.33 -9.53
N GLY A 19 13.02 5.60 -9.67
CA GLY A 19 14.05 5.87 -10.69
C GLY A 19 13.59 5.68 -12.14
N VAL A 20 12.42 5.05 -12.34
CA VAL A 20 11.85 4.76 -13.66
C VAL A 20 11.22 5.98 -14.32
N GLY A 21 10.80 6.99 -13.53
CA GLY A 21 10.23 8.24 -14.06
C GLY A 21 8.71 8.28 -14.19
N TYR A 22 7.98 7.28 -13.71
CA TYR A 22 6.51 7.33 -13.62
C TYR A 22 6.04 8.09 -12.38
N ASN A 23 6.06 9.42 -12.43
CA ASN A 23 6.01 10.27 -11.24
C ASN A 23 5.06 11.48 -11.35
N LYS A 24 4.06 11.45 -12.23
CA LYS A 24 3.13 12.57 -12.40
C LYS A 24 2.11 12.61 -11.26
N ASN A 25 1.92 13.78 -10.65
CA ASN A 25 0.93 13.99 -9.56
C ASN A 25 -0.52 13.60 -9.91
N SER A 26 -0.88 13.54 -11.20
CA SER A 26 -2.19 13.09 -11.65
C SER A 26 -2.39 11.58 -11.56
N ASP A 27 -1.33 10.81 -11.38
CA ASP A 27 -1.36 9.35 -11.24
C ASP A 27 -1.58 8.94 -9.77
N ASN A 28 -2.13 7.75 -9.57
CA ASN A 28 -2.28 7.17 -8.23
C ASN A 28 -1.00 6.46 -7.81
N HIS A 29 -0.34 6.95 -6.75
CA HIS A 29 0.98 6.46 -6.34
C HIS A 29 1.02 5.65 -5.04
N CYS A 30 -0.13 5.28 -4.47
CA CYS A 30 -0.18 4.52 -3.22
C CYS A 30 0.47 3.13 -3.35
N ALA A 31 0.00 2.31 -4.29
CA ALA A 31 0.63 1.03 -4.63
C ALA A 31 2.07 1.23 -5.13
N HIS A 32 2.31 2.30 -5.89
CA HIS A 32 3.63 2.60 -6.45
C HIS A 32 4.70 2.77 -5.36
N PHE A 33 4.40 3.57 -4.33
CA PHE A 33 5.25 3.73 -3.15
C PHE A 33 5.49 2.40 -2.43
N VAL A 34 4.41 1.69 -2.07
CA VAL A 34 4.49 0.42 -1.34
C VAL A 34 5.38 -0.58 -2.08
N SER A 35 5.21 -0.68 -3.39
CA SER A 35 5.98 -1.58 -4.24
C SER A 35 7.46 -1.25 -4.29
N HIS A 36 7.84 0.03 -4.34
CA HIS A 36 9.26 0.40 -4.27
C HIS A 36 9.89 0.13 -2.91
N VAL A 37 9.16 0.36 -1.82
CA VAL A 37 9.66 0.09 -0.45
C VAL A 37 9.89 -1.41 -0.23
N LEU A 38 9.00 -2.25 -0.77
CA LEU A 38 9.00 -3.69 -0.58
C LEU A 38 9.66 -4.46 -1.73
N GLY A 39 10.02 -3.82 -2.84
CA GLY A 39 10.56 -4.49 -4.02
C GLY A 39 9.55 -5.33 -4.80
N LEU A 40 8.26 -4.97 -4.78
CA LEU A 40 7.21 -5.71 -5.51
C LEU A 40 7.23 -5.29 -6.99
N ASN A 41 7.39 -6.26 -7.90
CA ASN A 41 7.57 -6.00 -9.34
C ASN A 41 6.74 -6.94 -10.24
N PHE A 42 5.56 -7.34 -9.79
CA PHE A 42 4.63 -8.21 -10.54
C PHE A 42 3.43 -7.45 -11.09
N GLY A 43 2.64 -8.10 -11.94
CA GLY A 43 1.45 -7.51 -12.52
C GLY A 43 1.78 -6.29 -13.39
N TYR A 44 0.97 -5.26 -13.30
CA TYR A 44 1.18 -4.01 -14.03
C TYR A 44 2.10 -3.06 -13.25
N THR A 45 3.20 -2.63 -13.87
CA THR A 45 4.28 -1.90 -13.21
C THR A 45 4.49 -0.50 -13.78
N CYS A 46 5.21 0.35 -13.04
CA CYS A 46 5.57 1.68 -13.49
C CYS A 46 6.50 1.68 -14.73
N GLY A 47 7.33 0.65 -14.91
CA GLY A 47 8.17 0.47 -16.10
C GLY A 47 7.34 0.28 -17.38
N MET A 48 6.21 -0.41 -17.28
CA MET A 48 5.28 -0.58 -18.40
C MET A 48 4.62 0.74 -18.81
N MET A 49 4.40 1.67 -17.88
CA MET A 49 3.78 2.97 -18.15
C MET A 49 4.66 3.92 -18.94
N VAL A 50 5.98 3.77 -18.85
CA VAL A 50 6.95 4.66 -19.49
C VAL A 50 7.89 3.90 -20.43
N HIS A 51 7.60 2.63 -20.72
CA HIS A 51 8.40 1.74 -21.57
C HIS A 51 9.88 1.65 -21.15
N SER A 52 10.15 1.56 -19.85
CA SER A 52 11.49 1.47 -19.28
C SER A 52 11.87 0.04 -18.90
N SER A 53 13.16 -0.29 -19.03
CA SER A 53 13.77 -1.55 -18.60
C SER A 53 14.37 -1.50 -17.18
N GLN A 54 14.26 -0.36 -16.50
CA GLN A 54 14.77 -0.18 -15.13
C GLN A 54 13.92 -0.92 -14.09
N SER A 55 14.44 -1.04 -12.86
CA SER A 55 13.74 -1.66 -11.73
C SER A 55 12.40 -0.98 -11.44
N ALA A 56 11.31 -1.68 -11.77
CA ALA A 56 9.94 -1.17 -11.66
C ALA A 56 9.23 -1.68 -10.40
N GLY A 57 8.23 -0.91 -9.95
CA GLY A 57 7.30 -1.29 -8.90
C GLY A 57 5.90 -1.57 -9.45
N SER A 58 5.18 -2.53 -8.87
CA SER A 58 3.75 -2.76 -9.14
C SER A 58 2.92 -1.52 -8.78
N ILE A 59 1.96 -1.13 -9.62
CA ILE A 59 1.18 0.11 -9.43
C ILE A 59 -0.32 -0.10 -9.19
N ARG A 60 -0.77 -1.35 -9.07
CA ARG A 60 -2.18 -1.70 -8.91
C ARG A 60 -2.44 -2.37 -7.57
N VAL A 61 -3.19 -1.67 -6.72
CA VAL A 61 -3.55 -2.15 -5.36
C VAL A 61 -4.21 -3.53 -5.39
N GLN A 62 -5.13 -3.74 -6.33
CA GLN A 62 -5.89 -4.98 -6.44
C GLN A 62 -5.05 -6.17 -6.90
N GLU A 63 -3.88 -5.92 -7.50
CA GLU A 63 -2.94 -6.97 -7.91
C GLU A 63 -1.98 -7.32 -6.75
N ILE A 64 -1.74 -6.38 -5.82
CA ILE A 64 -0.93 -6.59 -4.62
C ILE A 64 -1.70 -7.42 -3.58
N PHE A 65 -2.98 -7.10 -3.34
CA PHE A 65 -3.81 -7.77 -2.33
C PHE A 65 -3.77 -9.32 -2.37
N PRO A 66 -3.99 -10.01 -3.52
CA PRO A 66 -3.93 -11.47 -3.59
C PRO A 66 -2.54 -12.06 -3.32
N LYS A 67 -1.48 -11.26 -3.46
CA LYS A 67 -0.09 -11.71 -3.24
C LYS A 67 0.33 -11.69 -1.78
N CYS A 68 -0.40 -11.00 -0.90
CA CYS A 68 -0.23 -11.12 0.54
C CYS A 68 -0.37 -12.58 0.97
N LYS A 69 0.45 -13.10 1.89
CA LYS A 69 0.33 -14.53 2.30
C LYS A 69 -1.02 -14.80 2.95
N GLN A 70 -1.42 -13.91 3.86
CA GLN A 70 -2.69 -13.89 4.55
C GLN A 70 -3.31 -12.50 4.42
N VAL A 71 -4.64 -12.44 4.44
CA VAL A 71 -5.42 -11.20 4.46
C VAL A 71 -6.59 -11.37 5.41
N GLY A 72 -7.12 -10.26 5.92
CA GLY A 72 -8.31 -10.26 6.77
C GLY A 72 -8.88 -8.86 6.92
N SER A 73 -10.06 -8.76 7.53
CA SER A 73 -10.63 -7.48 7.97
C SER A 73 -9.77 -6.90 9.09
N TRP A 74 -9.63 -5.58 9.16
CA TRP A 74 -8.70 -4.94 10.10
C TRP A 74 -8.95 -5.30 11.58
N ASP A 75 -10.20 -5.46 11.97
CA ASP A 75 -10.65 -5.91 13.30
C ASP A 75 -10.19 -7.33 13.67
N THR A 76 -9.80 -8.14 12.69
CA THR A 76 -9.26 -9.49 12.90
C THR A 76 -7.73 -9.54 12.95
N LEU A 77 -7.05 -8.39 12.85
CA LEU A 77 -5.59 -8.32 12.85
C LEU A 77 -5.05 -8.82 14.19
N ASN A 78 -4.22 -9.86 14.15
CA ASN A 78 -3.55 -10.40 15.33
C ASN A 78 -2.45 -9.43 15.83
N ASP A 79 -2.42 -9.18 17.14
CA ASP A 79 -1.43 -8.29 17.78
C ASP A 79 0.02 -8.71 17.56
N SER A 80 0.29 -10.00 17.30
CA SER A 80 1.62 -10.51 16.95
C SER A 80 2.11 -10.04 15.57
N LEU A 81 1.23 -9.59 14.68
CA LEU A 81 1.62 -9.04 13.39
C LEU A 81 1.95 -7.56 13.53
N GLU A 82 3.22 -7.27 13.79
CA GLU A 82 3.71 -5.90 14.00
C GLU A 82 3.80 -5.09 12.72
N CYS A 83 3.83 -5.73 11.54
CA CYS A 83 3.89 -5.01 10.28
C CYS A 83 3.29 -5.80 9.11
N GLY A 84 2.87 -5.05 8.09
CA GLY A 84 2.23 -5.59 6.90
C GLY A 84 1.67 -4.48 6.04
N LEU A 85 0.64 -4.81 5.26
CA LEU A 85 -0.09 -3.89 4.41
C LEU A 85 -1.47 -3.61 5.00
N VAL A 86 -1.90 -2.36 4.93
CA VAL A 86 -3.28 -1.96 5.18
C VAL A 86 -3.90 -1.49 3.87
N PHE A 87 -5.11 -1.95 3.60
CA PHE A 87 -5.90 -1.59 2.45
C PHE A 87 -7.18 -0.93 2.91
N ILE A 88 -7.67 0.04 2.13
CA ILE A 88 -8.96 0.67 2.38
C ILE A 88 -9.76 0.76 1.09
N THR A 89 -11.02 0.34 1.14
CA THR A 89 -12.01 0.46 0.06
C THR A 89 -13.40 0.13 0.63
N ARG A 90 -14.45 0.11 -0.21
CA ARG A 90 -15.76 -0.38 0.19
C ARG A 90 -15.72 -1.89 0.46
N ALA A 91 -16.40 -2.36 1.50
CA ALA A 91 -16.37 -3.76 1.91
C ALA A 91 -16.73 -4.75 0.78
N SER A 92 -17.73 -4.42 -0.04
CA SER A 92 -18.19 -5.23 -1.17
C SER A 92 -17.14 -5.41 -2.28
N ASN A 93 -16.03 -4.67 -2.25
CA ASN A 93 -14.96 -4.78 -3.23
C ASN A 93 -13.93 -5.85 -2.86
N VAL A 94 -14.03 -6.48 -1.69
CA VAL A 94 -13.05 -7.45 -1.20
C VAL A 94 -13.74 -8.76 -0.85
N ASN A 95 -13.15 -9.86 -1.31
CA ASN A 95 -13.47 -11.19 -0.85
C ASN A 95 -12.21 -11.77 -0.17
N ILE A 96 -12.27 -11.86 1.16
CA ILE A 96 -11.14 -12.32 1.99
C ILE A 96 -10.87 -13.81 1.76
N GLN A 97 -11.91 -14.63 1.60
CA GLN A 97 -11.78 -16.08 1.41
C GLN A 97 -11.03 -16.39 0.12
N ASP A 98 -11.39 -15.71 -0.96
CA ASP A 98 -10.74 -15.87 -2.27
C ASP A 98 -9.49 -14.98 -2.42
N LYS A 99 -9.17 -14.17 -1.40
CA LYS A 99 -8.09 -13.17 -1.42
C LYS A 99 -8.14 -12.24 -2.63
N THR A 100 -9.34 -11.84 -3.05
CA THR A 100 -9.53 -10.96 -4.22
C THR A 100 -9.99 -9.57 -3.83
N MET A 101 -9.62 -8.60 -4.67
CA MET A 101 -10.07 -7.21 -4.58
C MET A 101 -10.48 -6.73 -5.98
N LEU A 102 -11.61 -6.03 -6.08
CA LEU A 102 -12.10 -5.51 -7.36
C LEU A 102 -11.23 -4.37 -7.89
N ASN A 103 -11.12 -4.28 -9.22
CA ASN A 103 -10.45 -3.16 -9.86
C ASN A 103 -11.36 -1.93 -9.93
N VAL A 104 -11.43 -1.16 -8.83
CA VAL A 104 -12.22 0.08 -8.74
C VAL A 104 -11.34 1.31 -8.50
N PRO A 105 -11.75 2.54 -8.87
CA PRO A 105 -10.95 3.74 -8.59
C PRO A 105 -10.74 4.02 -7.10
N ARG A 106 -11.75 3.73 -6.26
CA ARG A 106 -11.73 4.03 -4.83
C ARG A 106 -11.10 2.88 -4.02
N LYS A 107 -9.78 2.82 -4.04
CA LYS A 107 -8.99 1.93 -3.19
C LYS A 107 -7.63 2.56 -2.89
N HIS A 108 -7.08 2.24 -1.72
CA HIS A 108 -5.78 2.77 -1.30
C HIS A 108 -5.03 1.75 -0.44
N VAL A 109 -3.71 1.88 -0.37
CA VAL A 109 -2.83 0.95 0.36
C VAL A 109 -1.70 1.70 1.06
N GLY A 110 -1.29 1.19 2.21
CA GLY A 110 -0.12 1.64 2.96
C GLY A 110 0.59 0.48 3.66
N ILE A 111 1.77 0.76 4.21
CA ILE A 111 2.53 -0.17 5.05
C ILE A 111 2.25 0.19 6.50
N PHE A 112 1.71 -0.75 7.28
CA PHE A 112 1.59 -0.55 8.72
C PHE A 112 2.82 -1.10 9.46
N TYR A 113 3.19 -0.43 10.54
CA TYR A 113 4.24 -0.88 11.46
C TYR A 113 3.92 -0.43 12.89
N GLY A 114 4.12 -1.32 13.86
CA GLY A 114 3.96 -1.07 15.29
C GLY A 114 3.34 -2.25 16.03
N LYS A 115 3.75 -2.43 17.28
CA LYS A 115 3.19 -3.45 18.18
C LYS A 115 1.88 -2.95 18.78
N ASP A 116 1.97 -2.02 19.73
CA ASP A 116 0.81 -1.52 20.49
C ASP A 116 0.02 -0.44 19.72
N ILE A 117 0.74 0.49 19.09
CA ILE A 117 0.14 1.53 18.25
C ILE A 117 0.69 1.38 16.83
N LYS A 118 -0.19 0.98 15.91
CA LYS A 118 0.14 0.84 14.50
C LYS A 118 0.02 2.18 13.79
N LYS A 119 1.10 2.59 13.12
CA LYS A 119 1.10 3.70 12.17
C LYS A 119 1.15 3.17 10.75
N VAL A 120 0.67 3.97 9.81
CA VAL A 120 0.61 3.65 8.38
C VAL A 120 1.46 4.64 7.60
N TRP A 121 2.42 4.14 6.84
CA TRP A 121 3.15 4.92 5.84
C TRP A 121 2.52 4.67 4.49
N HIS A 122 2.12 5.74 3.81
CA HIS A 122 1.55 5.65 2.47
C HIS A 122 1.86 6.92 1.68
N TYR A 123 1.77 6.83 0.36
CA TYR A 123 1.77 8.01 -0.48
C TYR A 123 0.41 8.70 -0.42
N SER A 124 0.38 10.01 -0.18
CA SER A 124 -0.83 10.83 -0.24
C SER A 124 -0.85 11.56 -1.57
N ASN A 125 -1.76 11.19 -2.48
CA ASN A 125 -1.87 11.86 -3.79
C ASN A 125 -2.31 13.32 -3.64
N SER A 126 -3.14 13.66 -2.65
CA SER A 126 -3.56 15.05 -2.41
C SER A 126 -2.43 15.94 -1.88
N ARG A 127 -1.44 15.36 -1.18
CA ARG A 127 -0.27 16.07 -0.66
C ARG A 127 1.00 15.86 -1.52
N ASN A 128 0.92 15.03 -2.56
CA ASN A 128 2.03 14.60 -3.41
C ASN A 128 3.28 14.17 -2.63
N ARG A 129 3.10 13.40 -1.56
CA ARG A 129 4.23 12.93 -0.74
C ARG A 129 3.87 11.74 0.13
N VAL A 130 4.88 11.03 0.60
CA VAL A 130 4.73 10.02 1.66
C VAL A 130 4.41 10.71 2.99
N VAL A 131 3.40 10.19 3.67
CA VAL A 131 3.00 10.61 5.02
C VAL A 131 2.94 9.39 5.95
N SER A 132 2.95 9.64 7.26
CA SER A 132 2.63 8.64 8.28
C SER A 132 1.42 9.09 9.07
N GLN A 133 0.46 8.18 9.28
CA GLN A 133 -0.81 8.45 9.95
C GLN A 133 -1.16 7.33 10.94
N SER A 134 -2.02 7.61 11.90
CA SER A 134 -2.69 6.56 12.68
C SER A 134 -3.65 5.77 11.78
N ILE A 135 -4.10 4.61 12.26
CA ILE A 135 -5.14 3.84 11.55
C ILE A 135 -6.45 4.62 11.43
N GLU A 136 -6.81 5.35 12.48
CA GLU A 136 -8.00 6.18 12.50
C GLU A 136 -7.91 7.28 11.44
N GLU A 137 -6.79 8.00 11.38
CA GLU A 137 -6.53 9.02 10.36
C GLU A 137 -6.53 8.43 8.94
N PHE A 138 -5.94 7.23 8.78
CA PHE A 138 -5.93 6.52 7.52
C PHE A 138 -7.34 6.13 7.07
N SER A 139 -8.24 5.79 8.00
CA SER A 139 -9.64 5.46 7.71
C SER A 139 -10.41 6.62 7.06
N TYR A 140 -9.96 7.87 7.24
CA TYR A 140 -10.57 9.07 6.66
C TYR A 140 -10.30 9.26 5.16
N HIS A 141 -9.54 8.36 4.51
CA HIS A 141 -9.41 8.36 3.04
C HIS A 141 -10.77 8.28 2.35
N TYR A 142 -11.73 7.56 2.95
CA TYR A 142 -13.11 7.49 2.49
C TYR A 142 -14.07 7.75 3.65
N ARG A 143 -15.27 8.25 3.34
CA ARG A 143 -16.35 8.33 4.33
C ARG A 143 -17.00 6.97 4.49
N ALA A 144 -17.51 6.70 5.69
CA ALA A 144 -18.40 5.57 5.90
C ALA A 144 -19.62 5.66 4.96
N PRO A 145 -20.11 4.53 4.40
CA PRO A 145 -19.69 3.14 4.65
C PRO A 145 -18.57 2.64 3.69
N ASP A 146 -17.92 3.50 2.91
CA ASP A 146 -16.94 3.13 1.88
C ASP A 146 -15.49 3.00 2.40
N ASN A 147 -15.30 2.95 3.72
CA ASN A 147 -14.01 3.05 4.40
C ASN A 147 -13.58 1.78 5.13
N ALA A 148 -14.03 0.61 4.65
CA ALA A 148 -13.65 -0.67 5.25
C ALA A 148 -12.13 -0.89 5.12
N LEU A 149 -11.52 -1.29 6.24
CA LEU A 149 -10.09 -1.55 6.36
C LEU A 149 -9.81 -3.05 6.32
N PHE A 150 -8.75 -3.42 5.62
CA PHE A 150 -8.26 -4.79 5.51
C PHE A 150 -6.76 -4.82 5.77
N TRP A 151 -6.27 -5.88 6.41
CA TRP A 151 -4.84 -6.12 6.55
C TRP A 151 -4.38 -7.20 5.58
N GLY A 152 -3.10 -7.18 5.23
CA GLY A 152 -2.42 -8.27 4.54
C GLY A 152 -0.99 -8.42 5.03
N SER A 153 -0.55 -9.65 5.29
CA SER A 153 0.88 -9.91 5.56
C SER A 153 1.68 -9.76 4.27
N PHE A 154 2.97 -9.45 4.37
CA PHE A 154 3.77 -9.22 3.17
C PHE A 154 3.79 -10.45 2.22
N PRO A 155 3.88 -10.21 0.90
CA PRO A 155 4.06 -11.28 -0.07
C PRO A 155 5.26 -12.18 0.23
N GLU A 156 5.27 -13.36 -0.39
CA GLU A 156 6.39 -14.29 -0.28
C GLU A 156 7.70 -13.68 -0.78
N GLY A 157 8.82 -14.10 -0.18
CA GLY A 157 10.16 -13.55 -0.47
C GLY A 157 10.48 -12.21 0.20
N ILE A 158 9.48 -11.47 0.67
CA ILE A 158 9.71 -10.23 1.44
C ILE A 158 10.07 -10.60 2.87
N ARG A 159 11.34 -10.43 3.23
CA ARG A 159 11.84 -10.66 4.60
C ARG A 159 11.89 -9.35 5.38
N LEU A 160 11.63 -9.46 6.68
CA LEU A 160 11.75 -8.37 7.64
C LEU A 160 13.22 -7.98 7.81
#